data_AF-A0A2W0B297-F1
#
_entry.id   AF-A0A2W0B297-F1
#
_cell.length_a   1.000
_cell.length_b   1.000
_cell.length_c   1.000
_cell.angle_alpha   90.00
_cell.angle_beta   90.00
_cell.angle_gamma   90.00
#
_symmetry.space_group_name_H-M   'P 1'
#
loop_
_entity.id
_entity.type
_entity.pdbx_description
1 polymer ?
#
loop_
_entity_poly.entity_id
_entity_poly.type
_entity_poly.pdbx_seq_one_letter_code
_entity_poly.pdbx_strand_id
1 'polypeptide(L)'
;MCSLKSRALCLAWVLIIAHIAVSQVAVTTYRDDNGRTGQNVNEAVLTPSNVNVNSFGALFTYILDNGNNDSYVYAQPLYLPNVNIPGVGLRNVLYIATEHDKVYAFDADGVTSTAYWSADLAARVGGTTIPTSDNTHDSYLGPQLGVTSTPVIDQATGTMYVVANTLEGGARVQRLHALDVTTGAEKFGGSVVIQGSASGASFDPSIQNQR
;
A
#
# COMPACT_ATOMS: atom_id res chain seq x y z
N MET A 1 -73.70 -18.87 -12.25
CA MET A 1 -73.08 -17.94 -11.28
C MET A 1 -71.81 -18.60 -10.75
N CYS A 2 -70.70 -17.89 -10.86
CA CYS A 2 -69.32 -18.38 -10.82
C CYS A 2 -68.88 -18.78 -9.40
N SER A 3 -68.25 -19.95 -9.23
CA SER A 3 -67.71 -20.42 -7.94
C SER A 3 -66.19 -20.63 -8.05
N LEU A 4 -65.48 -19.75 -7.37
CA LEU A 4 -64.04 -19.68 -7.10
C LEU A 4 -63.49 -20.97 -6.44
N LYS A 5 -62.36 -21.51 -6.92
CA LYS A 5 -61.48 -22.37 -6.09
C LYS A 5 -59.99 -22.11 -6.34
N SER A 6 -59.42 -21.38 -5.38
CA SER A 6 -58.08 -21.50 -4.75
C SER A 6 -56.88 -21.79 -5.65
N ARG A 7 -56.07 -20.74 -5.92
CA ARG A 7 -54.65 -20.88 -6.25
C ARG A 7 -53.86 -20.80 -4.94
N ALA A 8 -53.27 -21.92 -4.54
CA ALA A 8 -52.33 -21.96 -3.43
C ALA A 8 -51.09 -21.12 -3.78
N LEU A 9 -50.88 -20.04 -3.05
CA LEU A 9 -49.70 -19.19 -3.14
C LEU A 9 -48.62 -19.80 -2.24
N CYS A 10 -47.65 -20.52 -2.82
CA CYS A 10 -46.43 -20.91 -2.12
C CYS A 10 -45.61 -19.65 -1.84
N LEU A 11 -45.71 -19.07 -0.63
CA LEU A 11 -44.72 -18.13 -0.14
C LEU A 11 -43.44 -18.89 0.21
N ALA A 12 -42.48 -18.90 -0.72
CA ALA A 12 -41.11 -19.29 -0.40
C ALA A 12 -40.51 -18.25 0.54
N TRP A 13 -40.26 -18.64 1.78
CA TRP A 13 -39.47 -17.86 2.73
C TRP A 13 -38.01 -17.86 2.28
N VAL A 14 -37.56 -16.78 1.66
CA VAL A 14 -36.14 -16.54 1.42
C VAL A 14 -35.52 -16.10 2.76
N LEU A 15 -34.82 -17.02 3.43
CA LEU A 15 -33.93 -16.69 4.53
C LEU A 15 -32.76 -15.87 3.97
N ILE A 16 -32.84 -14.55 4.13
CA ILE A 16 -31.70 -13.65 3.90
C ILE A 16 -30.71 -13.94 5.03
N ILE A 17 -29.70 -14.77 4.77
CA ILE A 17 -28.51 -14.84 5.61
C ILE A 17 -27.77 -13.52 5.40
N ALA A 18 -28.03 -12.55 6.28
CA ALA A 18 -27.24 -11.33 6.37
C ALA A 18 -25.83 -11.76 6.77
N HIS A 19 -24.94 -11.88 5.79
CA HIS A 19 -23.52 -11.95 6.06
C HIS A 19 -23.16 -10.63 6.73
N ILE A 20 -22.80 -10.68 8.01
CA ILE A 20 -22.18 -9.54 8.67
C ILE A 20 -20.88 -9.32 7.90
N ALA A 21 -20.89 -8.34 7.00
CA ALA A 21 -19.69 -7.86 6.35
C ALA A 21 -18.84 -7.23 7.44
N VAL A 22 -17.86 -7.98 7.94
CA VAL A 22 -16.85 -7.43 8.85
C VAL A 22 -16.06 -6.44 8.01
N SER A 23 -16.15 -5.14 8.33
CA SER A 23 -15.29 -4.15 7.72
C SER A 23 -13.85 -4.54 8.03
N GLN A 24 -13.06 -4.81 6.99
CA GLN A 24 -11.63 -5.05 7.19
C GLN A 24 -10.99 -3.79 7.77
N VAL A 25 -10.06 -3.98 8.71
CA VAL A 25 -9.36 -2.87 9.37
C VAL A 25 -8.36 -2.29 8.40
N ALA A 26 -8.47 -0.98 8.14
CA ALA A 26 -7.49 -0.28 7.33
C ALA A 26 -6.11 -0.31 8.00
N VAL A 27 -5.06 -0.55 7.23
CA VAL A 27 -3.67 -0.48 7.67
C VAL A 27 -3.05 0.69 6.90
N THR A 28 -3.10 1.88 7.49
CA THR A 28 -2.76 3.13 6.80
C THR A 28 -1.40 3.69 7.19
N THR A 29 -0.70 3.05 8.12
CA THR A 29 0.62 3.50 8.56
C THR A 29 1.42 2.33 9.13
N TYR A 30 2.73 2.52 9.29
CA TYR A 30 3.61 1.53 9.91
C TYR A 30 3.08 1.11 11.29
N ARG A 31 2.98 -0.20 11.53
CA ARG A 31 2.46 -0.79 12.79
C ARG A 31 1.06 -0.31 13.18
N ASP A 32 0.19 -0.19 12.18
CA ASP A 32 -1.28 -0.13 12.25
C ASP A 32 -1.90 1.13 12.87
N ASP A 33 -1.25 1.75 13.85
CA ASP A 33 -1.78 2.91 14.58
C ASP A 33 -0.70 3.95 14.95
N ASN A 34 -1.13 5.11 15.46
CA ASN A 34 -0.23 6.18 15.89
C ASN A 34 0.66 5.81 17.08
N GLY A 35 0.24 4.83 17.89
CA GLY A 35 1.05 4.25 18.97
C GLY A 35 2.09 3.26 18.44
N ARG A 36 2.04 2.90 17.16
CA ARG A 36 2.91 1.92 16.48
C ARG A 36 2.86 0.56 17.18
N THR A 37 1.68 0.14 17.64
CA THR A 37 1.55 -1.09 18.44
C THR A 37 1.73 -2.37 17.63
N GLY A 38 1.38 -2.35 16.34
CA GLY A 38 1.43 -3.51 15.45
C GLY A 38 0.39 -4.58 15.78
N GLN A 39 -0.75 -4.19 16.34
CA GLN A 39 -1.83 -5.10 16.71
C GLN A 39 -3.11 -4.78 15.95
N ASN A 40 -3.70 -5.79 15.30
CA ASN A 40 -5.09 -5.73 14.84
C ASN A 40 -6.04 -6.25 15.93
N VAL A 41 -6.47 -5.36 16.83
CA VAL A 41 -7.40 -5.72 17.92
C VAL A 41 -8.83 -6.03 17.46
N ASN A 42 -9.14 -5.83 16.18
CA ASN A 42 -10.45 -6.17 15.59
C ASN A 42 -10.38 -7.41 14.67
N GLU A 43 -9.32 -8.24 14.78
CA GLU A 43 -9.24 -9.52 14.08
C GLU A 43 -10.34 -10.48 14.57
N ALA A 44 -11.18 -10.95 13.64
CA ALA A 44 -12.35 -11.77 13.96
C ALA A 44 -12.38 -13.10 13.19
N VAL A 45 -11.48 -13.31 12.24
CA VAL A 45 -11.46 -14.47 11.34
C VAL A 45 -10.37 -15.46 11.76
N LEU A 46 -9.14 -14.97 11.96
CA LEU A 46 -8.00 -15.79 12.33
C LEU A 46 -7.94 -16.01 13.84
N THR A 47 -7.70 -17.26 14.23
CA THR A 47 -7.56 -17.71 15.61
C THR A 47 -6.40 -18.69 15.72
N PRO A 48 -5.79 -18.85 16.92
CA PRO A 48 -4.74 -19.86 17.10
C PRO A 48 -5.15 -21.28 16.67
N SER A 49 -6.44 -21.63 16.76
CA SER A 49 -6.95 -22.94 16.34
C SER A 49 -7.06 -23.11 14.82
N ASN A 50 -7.30 -22.04 14.05
CA ASN A 50 -7.51 -22.13 12.60
C ASN A 50 -6.30 -21.66 11.77
N VAL A 51 -5.26 -21.11 12.40
CA VAL A 51 -3.95 -20.91 11.77
C VAL A 51 -3.16 -22.22 11.82
N ASN A 52 -3.51 -23.14 10.92
CA ASN A 52 -2.84 -24.43 10.76
C ASN A 52 -2.81 -24.84 9.29
N VAL A 53 -1.99 -25.86 8.95
CA VAL A 53 -1.74 -26.29 7.56
C VAL A 53 -2.97 -26.72 6.76
N ASN A 54 -4.09 -27.03 7.43
CA ASN A 54 -5.32 -27.46 6.75
C ASN A 54 -6.25 -26.28 6.41
N SER A 55 -6.09 -25.13 7.06
CA SER A 55 -7.01 -23.98 6.94
C SER A 55 -6.34 -22.63 6.69
N PHE A 56 -5.02 -22.55 6.77
CA PHE A 56 -4.25 -21.34 6.49
C PHE A 56 -3.18 -21.61 5.43
N GLY A 57 -3.15 -20.78 4.40
CA GLY A 57 -2.24 -20.91 3.26
C GLY A 57 -2.24 -19.67 2.38
N ALA A 58 -1.34 -19.67 1.40
CA ALA A 58 -1.23 -18.57 0.44
C ALA A 58 -2.49 -18.48 -0.44
N LEU A 59 -3.03 -17.26 -0.58
CA LEU A 59 -4.21 -17.01 -1.41
C LEU A 59 -3.80 -16.60 -2.84
N PHE A 60 -2.83 -15.70 -2.96
CA PHE A 60 -2.32 -15.19 -4.23
C PHE A 60 -0.94 -14.56 -4.04
N THR A 61 -0.25 -14.32 -5.16
CA THR A 61 1.07 -13.68 -5.21
C THR A 61 1.08 -12.62 -6.30
N TYR A 62 1.68 -11.47 -6.02
CA TYR A 62 1.95 -10.43 -7.01
C TYR A 62 3.44 -10.36 -7.34
N ILE A 63 3.75 -10.23 -8.63
CA ILE A 63 5.10 -10.00 -9.12
C ILE A 63 5.31 -8.48 -9.21
N LEU A 64 6.32 -8.00 -8.50
CA LEU A 64 6.73 -6.59 -8.51
C LEU A 64 7.91 -6.40 -9.44
N ASP A 65 8.12 -5.17 -9.91
CA ASP A 65 9.32 -4.77 -10.65
C ASP A 65 9.71 -5.71 -11.80
N ASN A 66 8.71 -6.25 -12.50
CA ASN A 66 8.89 -7.21 -13.59
C ASN A 66 9.70 -8.45 -13.20
N GLY A 67 9.71 -8.82 -11.92
CA GLY A 67 10.45 -9.97 -11.39
C GLY A 67 11.94 -9.69 -11.14
N ASN A 68 12.35 -8.42 -11.09
CA ASN A 68 13.73 -8.08 -10.75
C ASN A 68 14.05 -8.47 -9.28
N ASN A 69 15.24 -9.01 -9.05
CA ASN A 69 15.66 -9.57 -7.77
C ASN A 69 16.48 -8.59 -6.91
N ASP A 70 16.63 -7.35 -7.36
CA ASP A 70 17.30 -6.24 -6.68
C ASP A 70 16.33 -5.22 -6.07
N SER A 71 15.01 -5.35 -6.35
CA SER A 71 13.95 -4.51 -5.78
C SER A 71 13.37 -5.15 -4.52
N TYR A 72 13.80 -4.66 -3.35
CA TYR A 72 13.29 -5.17 -2.08
C TYR A 72 12.06 -4.38 -1.61
N VAL A 73 11.23 -5.04 -0.82
CA VAL A 73 10.07 -4.44 -0.15
C VAL A 73 10.39 -4.37 1.34
N TYR A 74 11.06 -3.30 1.76
CA TYR A 74 11.29 -3.03 3.18
C TYR A 74 10.09 -2.34 3.84
N ALA A 75 9.40 -1.48 3.08
CA ALA A 75 8.18 -0.84 3.52
C ALA A 75 7.09 -1.89 3.81
N GLN A 76 6.51 -1.84 5.02
CA GLN A 76 5.27 -2.57 5.32
C GLN A 76 4.19 -2.18 4.28
N PRO A 77 3.56 -3.14 3.59
CA PRO A 77 2.41 -2.87 2.73
C PRO A 77 1.26 -2.21 3.49
N LEU A 78 0.56 -1.29 2.84
CA LEU A 78 -0.63 -0.64 3.38
C LEU A 78 -1.89 -1.24 2.78
N TYR A 79 -2.97 -1.26 3.55
CA TYR A 79 -4.26 -1.76 3.13
C TYR A 79 -5.34 -0.69 3.35
N LEU A 80 -6.16 -0.44 2.33
CA LEU A 80 -7.29 0.47 2.42
C LEU A 80 -8.54 -0.19 1.81
N PRO A 81 -9.59 -0.43 2.61
CA PRO A 81 -10.85 -0.99 2.09
C PRO A 81 -11.68 0.09 1.38
N ASN A 82 -12.58 -0.35 0.50
CA ASN A 82 -13.64 0.48 -0.11
C ASN A 82 -13.12 1.72 -0.87
N VAL A 83 -12.00 1.58 -1.59
CA VAL A 83 -11.45 2.62 -2.46
C VAL A 83 -12.16 2.58 -3.81
N ASN A 84 -12.68 3.72 -4.27
CA ASN A 84 -13.30 3.80 -5.59
C ASN A 84 -12.23 4.01 -6.68
N ILE A 85 -11.80 2.92 -7.31
CA ILE A 85 -10.79 2.94 -8.38
C ILE A 85 -11.44 3.39 -9.70
N PRO A 86 -10.92 4.43 -10.37
CA PRO A 86 -11.45 4.90 -11.64
C PRO A 86 -11.56 3.79 -12.70
N GLY A 87 -12.74 3.67 -13.31
CA GLY A 87 -13.02 2.65 -14.33
C GLY A 87 -13.21 1.22 -13.80
N VAL A 88 -13.02 0.98 -12.50
CA VAL A 88 -13.11 -0.36 -11.87
C VAL A 88 -14.22 -0.42 -10.80
N GLY A 89 -14.41 0.65 -10.04
CA GLY A 89 -15.36 0.76 -8.93
C GLY A 89 -14.73 0.50 -7.56
N LEU A 90 -15.57 0.25 -6.55
CA LEU A 90 -15.13 0.00 -5.17
C LEU A 90 -14.30 -1.28 -5.07
N ARG A 91 -13.11 -1.19 -4.47
CA ARG A 91 -12.17 -2.28 -4.25
C ARG A 91 -11.47 -2.14 -2.90
N ASN A 92 -11.01 -3.27 -2.37
CA ASN A 92 -10.00 -3.28 -1.32
C ASN A 92 -8.63 -3.20 -1.99
N VAL A 93 -7.77 -2.30 -1.51
CA VAL A 93 -6.52 -1.98 -2.20
C VAL A 93 -5.33 -2.21 -1.29
N LEU A 94 -4.36 -2.96 -1.82
CA LEU A 94 -3.06 -3.19 -1.22
C LEU A 94 -2.04 -2.27 -1.89
N TYR A 95 -1.39 -1.41 -1.12
CA TYR A 95 -0.34 -0.53 -1.60
C TYR A 95 1.03 -1.05 -1.20
N ILE A 96 1.94 -1.14 -2.15
CA ILE A 96 3.29 -1.66 -1.95
C ILE A 96 4.29 -0.63 -2.49
N ALA A 97 5.24 -0.23 -1.66
CA ALA A 97 6.37 0.60 -2.06
C ALA A 97 7.66 -0.22 -2.07
N THR A 98 8.53 0.01 -3.06
CA THR A 98 9.75 -0.77 -3.26
C THR A 98 11.01 0.10 -3.27
N GLU A 99 12.15 -0.55 -3.06
CA GLU A 99 13.48 0.06 -3.23
C GLU A 99 13.77 0.49 -4.68
N HIS A 100 12.88 0.19 -5.62
CA HIS A 100 12.92 0.74 -6.98
C HIS A 100 12.22 2.09 -7.15
N ASP A 101 11.93 2.79 -6.04
CA ASP A 101 11.15 4.04 -6.02
C ASP A 101 9.76 3.90 -6.66
N LYS A 102 9.21 2.69 -6.65
CA LYS A 102 7.86 2.44 -7.17
C LYS A 102 6.85 2.26 -6.07
N VAL A 103 5.67 2.81 -6.30
CA VAL A 103 4.47 2.54 -5.50
C VAL A 103 3.44 1.88 -6.40
N TYR A 104 2.92 0.75 -5.97
CA TYR A 104 1.88 -0.02 -6.65
C TYR A 104 0.59 -0.01 -5.85
N ALA A 105 -0.55 -0.02 -6.55
CA ALA A 105 -1.86 -0.30 -5.98
C ALA A 105 -2.43 -1.57 -6.60
N PHE A 106 -2.49 -2.65 -5.83
CA PHE A 106 -3.05 -3.93 -6.25
C PHE A 106 -4.43 -4.16 -5.64
N ASP A 107 -5.19 -5.03 -6.27
CA ASP A 107 -6.38 -5.62 -5.64
C ASP A 107 -5.97 -6.38 -4.38
N ALA A 108 -6.66 -6.19 -3.27
CA ALA A 108 -6.35 -6.91 -2.03
C ALA A 108 -7.08 -8.25 -1.92
N ASP A 109 -7.98 -8.56 -2.87
CA ASP A 109 -8.82 -9.76 -2.86
C ASP A 109 -8.39 -10.79 -3.92
N GLY A 110 -7.30 -10.54 -4.65
CA GLY A 110 -6.75 -11.47 -5.64
C GLY A 110 -7.53 -11.54 -6.96
N VAL A 111 -8.49 -10.65 -7.19
CA VAL A 111 -9.38 -10.69 -8.38
C VAL A 111 -8.61 -10.42 -9.67
N THR A 112 -7.58 -9.58 -9.59
CA THR A 112 -6.66 -9.29 -10.69
C THR A 112 -5.22 -9.28 -10.20
N SER A 113 -4.29 -9.71 -11.06
CA SER A 113 -2.85 -9.62 -10.85
C SER A 113 -2.22 -8.35 -11.42
N THR A 114 -2.98 -7.57 -12.18
CA THR A 114 -2.52 -6.29 -12.70
C THR A 114 -2.80 -5.21 -11.67
N ALA A 115 -1.78 -4.40 -11.34
CA ALA A 115 -1.96 -3.25 -10.49
C ALA A 115 -2.99 -2.29 -11.12
N TYR A 116 -3.87 -1.72 -10.28
CA TYR A 116 -4.78 -0.65 -10.69
C TYR A 116 -4.01 0.57 -11.19
N TRP A 117 -2.90 0.87 -10.52
CA TRP A 117 -1.93 1.86 -10.98
C TRP A 117 -0.55 1.55 -10.40
N SER A 118 0.47 2.13 -11.02
CA SER A 118 1.81 2.21 -10.47
C SER A 118 2.38 3.61 -10.68
N ALA A 119 3.24 4.04 -9.77
CA ALA A 119 3.92 5.31 -9.79
C ALA A 119 5.43 5.07 -9.66
N ASP A 120 6.21 5.55 -10.63
CA ASP A 120 7.67 5.56 -10.57
C ASP A 120 8.11 6.96 -10.10
N LEU A 121 8.53 7.06 -8.84
CA LEU A 121 8.82 8.33 -8.18
C LEU A 121 10.15 8.91 -8.64
N ALA A 122 11.15 8.06 -8.90
CA ALA A 122 12.43 8.47 -9.46
C ALA A 122 12.26 9.04 -10.87
N ALA A 123 11.52 8.35 -11.74
CA ALA A 123 11.27 8.80 -13.10
C ALA A 123 10.54 10.17 -13.16
N ARG A 124 9.62 10.44 -12.22
CA ARG A 124 8.89 11.73 -12.14
C ARG A 124 9.80 12.93 -11.94
N VAL A 125 10.95 12.73 -11.31
CA VAL A 125 11.92 13.80 -11.00
C VAL A 125 13.17 13.74 -11.86
N GLY A 126 13.19 12.83 -12.86
CA GLY A 126 14.35 12.62 -13.73
C GLY A 126 15.55 12.01 -12.99
N GLY A 127 15.30 11.33 -11.87
CA GLY A 127 16.30 10.59 -11.11
C GLY A 127 16.27 9.09 -11.40
N THR A 128 17.10 8.36 -10.66
CA THR A 128 17.10 6.90 -10.59
C THR A 128 17.12 6.44 -9.14
N THR A 129 16.95 5.15 -8.91
CA THR A 129 17.30 4.53 -7.63
C THR A 129 18.80 4.65 -7.37
N ILE A 130 19.20 4.40 -6.13
CA ILE A 130 20.59 4.52 -5.71
C ILE A 130 21.19 3.11 -5.52
N PRO A 131 22.21 2.71 -6.29
CA PRO A 131 22.93 1.47 -6.05
C PRO A 131 23.64 1.49 -4.69
N THR A 132 23.38 0.50 -3.84
CA THR A 132 24.07 0.31 -2.58
C THR A 132 25.33 -0.51 -2.84
N SER A 133 26.46 0.19 -3.03
CA SER A 133 27.78 -0.44 -3.05
C SER A 133 28.36 -0.49 -1.64
N ASP A 134 29.37 -1.34 -1.41
CA ASP A 134 30.04 -1.62 -0.12
C ASP A 134 30.59 -0.39 0.62
N ASN A 135 30.50 0.82 0.02
CA ASN A 135 31.09 2.06 0.51
C ASN A 135 30.03 3.11 0.87
N THR A 136 28.74 2.76 0.83
CA THR A 136 27.63 3.63 1.21
C THR A 136 27.25 3.36 2.68
N HIS A 137 26.71 4.37 3.38
CA HIS A 137 26.19 4.21 4.76
C HIS A 137 25.01 3.22 4.87
N ASP A 138 24.59 2.64 3.73
CA ASP A 138 23.38 1.83 3.55
C ASP A 138 23.69 0.43 3.04
N SER A 139 24.93 -0.06 3.17
CA SER A 139 25.32 -1.40 2.69
C SER A 139 24.53 -2.56 3.32
N TYR A 140 23.72 -2.30 4.35
CA TYR A 140 22.78 -3.24 4.96
C TYR A 140 21.38 -3.23 4.32
N LEU A 141 21.09 -2.29 3.42
CA LEU A 141 19.81 -2.12 2.73
C LEU A 141 19.97 -2.47 1.25
N GLY A 142 19.31 -3.54 0.81
CA GLY A 142 19.20 -3.93 -0.60
C GLY A 142 20.50 -3.92 -1.43
N PRO A 143 20.41 -4.20 -2.74
CA PRO A 143 21.39 -3.74 -3.75
C PRO A 143 20.99 -2.39 -4.40
N GLN A 144 19.75 -1.95 -4.18
CA GLN A 144 19.21 -0.65 -4.57
C GLN A 144 18.55 -0.01 -3.35
N LEU A 145 18.58 1.32 -3.31
CA LEU A 145 17.90 2.16 -2.34
C LEU A 145 16.95 3.11 -3.07
N GLY A 146 15.71 3.15 -2.59
CA GLY A 146 14.58 3.92 -3.12
C GLY A 146 13.60 4.22 -1.99
N VAL A 147 12.37 3.69 -2.02
CA VAL A 147 11.43 3.83 -0.90
C VAL A 147 11.65 2.71 0.12
N THR A 148 12.31 3.05 1.22
CA THR A 148 12.58 2.13 2.33
C THR A 148 11.53 2.25 3.44
N SER A 149 11.06 3.47 3.70
CA SER A 149 10.08 3.73 4.76
C SER A 149 8.65 3.37 4.33
N THR A 150 7.85 2.91 5.29
CA THR A 150 6.42 2.68 5.07
C THR A 150 5.70 4.00 4.82
N PRO A 151 4.97 4.15 3.69
CA PRO A 151 4.13 5.32 3.45
C PRO A 151 3.07 5.50 4.55
N VAL A 152 2.40 6.65 4.56
CA VAL A 152 1.21 6.88 5.40
C VAL A 152 0.05 7.36 4.56
N ILE A 153 -1.14 6.82 4.79
CA ILE A 153 -2.38 7.22 4.13
C ILE A 153 -3.22 8.07 5.09
N ASP A 154 -3.49 9.30 4.69
CA ASP A 154 -4.60 10.07 5.23
C ASP A 154 -5.89 9.66 4.51
N GLN A 155 -6.72 8.88 5.21
CA GLN A 155 -7.98 8.35 4.69
C GLN A 155 -9.01 9.45 4.39
N ALA A 156 -8.99 10.55 5.15
CA ALA A 156 -9.98 11.61 5.00
C ALA A 156 -9.82 12.33 3.66
N THR A 157 -8.57 12.51 3.22
CA THR A 157 -8.26 13.18 1.96
C THR A 157 -7.94 12.22 0.82
N GLY A 158 -7.82 10.92 1.08
CA GLY A 158 -7.39 9.92 0.09
C GLY A 158 -5.98 10.21 -0.41
N THR A 159 -5.07 10.57 0.50
CA THR A 159 -3.70 10.96 0.16
C THR A 159 -2.70 10.04 0.83
N MET A 160 -1.79 9.46 0.05
CA MET A 160 -0.63 8.74 0.53
C MET A 160 0.60 9.64 0.52
N TYR A 161 1.28 9.76 1.66
CA TYR A 161 2.57 10.43 1.75
C TYR A 161 3.67 9.39 1.76
N VAL A 162 4.66 9.57 0.88
CA VAL A 162 5.78 8.64 0.70
C VAL A 162 7.08 9.40 0.53
N VAL A 163 8.15 8.91 1.16
CA VAL A 163 9.50 9.43 0.99
C VAL A 163 10.26 8.55 0.01
N ALA A 164 10.75 9.14 -1.08
CA ALA A 164 11.64 8.49 -2.05
C ALA A 164 13.06 9.01 -1.85
N ASN A 165 14.07 8.15 -2.04
CA ASN A 165 15.49 8.54 -2.03
C ASN A 165 16.09 8.25 -3.41
N THR A 166 16.31 9.32 -4.17
CA THR A 166 16.65 9.28 -5.57
C THR A 166 18.07 9.75 -5.81
N LEU A 167 18.69 9.25 -6.87
CA LEU A 167 19.91 9.80 -7.45
C LEU A 167 19.52 10.78 -8.57
N GLU A 168 19.67 12.08 -8.33
CA GLU A 168 19.34 13.16 -9.25
C GLU A 168 20.62 13.88 -9.67
N GLY A 169 21.00 13.79 -10.95
CA GLY A 169 22.22 14.44 -11.45
C GLY A 169 23.50 14.01 -10.72
N GLY A 170 23.52 12.81 -10.13
CA GLY A 170 24.63 12.28 -9.34
C GLY A 170 24.60 12.64 -7.85
N ALA A 171 23.62 13.41 -7.39
CA ALA A 171 23.42 13.72 -5.97
C ALA A 171 22.25 12.90 -5.41
N ARG A 172 22.38 12.43 -4.16
CA ARG A 172 21.26 11.83 -3.44
C ARG A 172 20.28 12.92 -3.01
N VAL A 173 18.99 12.67 -3.17
CA VAL A 173 17.92 13.60 -2.80
C VAL A 173 16.79 12.81 -2.17
N GLN A 174 16.30 13.27 -1.02
CA GLN A 174 15.07 12.74 -0.44
C GLN A 174 13.91 13.68 -0.73
N ARG A 175 12.79 13.11 -1.18
CA ARG A 175 11.58 13.87 -1.52
C ARG A 175 10.36 13.30 -0.83
N LEU A 176 9.52 14.19 -0.32
CA LEU A 176 8.18 13.85 0.13
C LEU A 176 7.22 14.00 -1.05
N HIS A 177 6.59 12.90 -1.44
CA HIS A 177 5.52 12.86 -2.43
C HIS A 177 4.16 12.77 -1.74
N ALA A 178 3.12 13.31 -2.37
CA ALA A 178 1.74 13.19 -1.93
C ALA A 178 0.92 12.61 -3.08
N LEU A 179 0.55 11.34 -2.98
CA LEU A 179 -0.11 10.59 -4.05
C LEU A 179 -1.60 10.45 -3.77
N ASP A 180 -2.43 10.59 -4.79
CA ASP A 180 -3.83 10.20 -4.73
C ASP A 180 -3.97 8.67 -4.67
N VAL A 181 -4.64 8.15 -3.64
CA VAL A 181 -4.71 6.69 -3.42
C VAL A 181 -5.48 5.94 -4.52
N THR A 182 -6.28 6.65 -5.33
CA THR A 182 -7.11 6.05 -6.38
C THR A 182 -6.41 5.98 -7.73
N THR A 183 -5.40 6.84 -7.96
CA THR A 183 -4.74 6.99 -9.27
C THR A 183 -3.20 6.96 -9.22
N GLY A 184 -2.60 7.16 -8.05
CA GLY A 184 -1.17 7.35 -7.87
C GLY A 184 -0.66 8.72 -8.36
N ALA A 185 -1.54 9.62 -8.82
CA ALA A 185 -1.16 10.95 -9.29
C ALA A 185 -0.65 11.84 -8.15
N GLU A 186 0.31 12.72 -8.44
CA GLU A 186 0.74 13.72 -7.45
C GLU A 186 -0.40 14.68 -7.10
N LYS A 187 -0.52 15.01 -5.82
CA LYS A 187 -1.38 16.05 -5.26
C LYS A 187 -0.53 17.26 -4.92
N PHE A 188 -1.21 18.37 -4.64
CA PHE A 188 -0.60 19.61 -4.10
C PHE A 188 0.53 20.21 -4.94
N GLY A 189 0.59 19.91 -6.23
CA GLY A 189 1.58 20.47 -7.15
C GLY A 189 2.87 19.66 -7.27
N GLY A 190 2.96 18.46 -6.67
CA GLY A 190 4.10 17.56 -6.81
C GLY A 190 4.86 17.31 -5.51
N SER A 191 6.01 16.65 -5.65
CA SER A 191 6.90 16.35 -4.52
C SER A 191 7.73 17.54 -4.08
N VAL A 192 8.14 17.52 -2.81
CA VAL A 192 9.00 18.54 -2.22
C VAL A 192 10.31 17.92 -1.74
N VAL A 193 11.42 18.63 -1.94
CA VAL A 193 12.72 18.19 -1.42
C VAL A 193 12.74 18.33 0.10
N ILE A 194 13.15 17.26 0.78
CA ILE A 194 13.38 17.25 2.23
C ILE A 194 14.76 17.87 2.47
N GLN A 195 14.77 18.98 3.19
CA GLN A 195 15.96 19.71 3.57
C GLN A 195 15.71 20.47 4.86
N GLY A 196 16.76 20.76 5.63
CA GLY A 196 16.65 21.51 6.86
C GLY A 196 17.99 21.73 7.52
N SER A 197 18.04 22.73 8.41
CA SER A 197 19.19 22.97 9.28
C SER A 197 18.73 23.39 10.66
N ALA A 198 19.44 22.96 11.71
CA ALA A 198 19.17 23.31 13.09
C ALA A 198 20.46 23.21 13.92
N SER A 199 20.73 24.23 14.76
CA SER A 199 21.86 24.25 15.70
C SER A 199 23.22 23.88 15.09
N GLY A 200 23.48 24.32 13.84
CA GLY A 200 24.73 24.04 13.13
C GLY A 200 24.82 22.69 12.42
N ALA A 201 23.78 21.85 12.50
CA ALA A 201 23.64 20.63 11.71
C ALA A 201 22.73 20.87 10.51
N SER A 202 23.05 20.22 9.38
CA SER A 202 22.22 20.20 8.18
C SER A 202 21.78 18.78 7.88
N PHE A 203 20.59 18.64 7.30
CA PHE A 203 20.12 17.38 6.75
C PHE A 203 21.00 16.95 5.58
N ASP A 204 21.46 15.70 5.58
CA ASP A 204 22.24 15.06 4.53
C ASP A 204 21.50 13.81 4.03
N PRO A 205 20.92 13.83 2.82
CA PRO A 205 20.16 12.70 2.29
C PRO A 205 21.01 11.41 2.12
N SER A 206 22.34 11.48 2.23
CA SER A 206 23.25 10.34 2.18
C SER A 206 23.56 9.69 3.54
N ILE A 207 23.18 10.34 4.65
CA ILE A 207 23.46 9.87 6.02
C ILE A 207 22.16 9.64 6.79
N GLN A 208 21.18 10.55 6.65
CA GLN A 208 19.91 10.43 7.36
C GLN A 208 18.94 9.55 6.56
N ASN A 209 18.80 8.28 6.97
CA ASN A 209 17.87 7.34 6.35
C ASN A 209 16.41 7.64 6.66
N GLN A 210 15.54 7.15 5.77
CA GLN A 210 14.10 7.23 5.92
C GLN A 210 13.65 6.48 7.18
N ARG A 211 12.63 7.00 7.88
CA ARG A 211 12.06 6.41 9.10
C ARG A 211 10.55 6.45 9.08
#